data_AF-M8A1K1-F1
#
_entry.id   AF-M8A1K1-F1
#
_cell.length_a   1.000
_cell.length_b   1.000
_cell.length_c   1.000
_cell.angle_alpha   90.00
_cell.angle_beta   90.00
_cell.angle_gamma   90.00
#
_symmetry.space_group_name_H-M   'P 1'
#
loop_
_entity.id
_entity.type
_entity.pdbx_description
1 polymer ?
#
loop_
_entity_poly.entity_id
_entity_poly.type
_entity_poly.pdbx_seq_one_letter_code
_entity_poly.pdbx_strand_id
1 'polypeptide(L)'
;MAPNGDNTVANVHSGIDSTNKTLLKSDALYTYILDTTVFPREHECMRDLRLITDKHPWGYMQSSSDEAQLLGMLIKMAGAKKTIEVGVFTGYSLLATALALPEDGKVVAIDTDRECYEIIRQVNQSPYFVLIHGSISDFMASSHFSESGLIIASS
;
A
#
# COMPACT_ATOMS: atom_id res chain seq x y z
N MET A 1 29.21 -30.50 -26.30
CA MET A 1 27.88 -29.94 -26.61
C MET A 1 27.06 -30.07 -25.34
N ALA A 2 26.91 -28.98 -24.56
CA ALA A 2 26.12 -28.98 -23.33
C ALA A 2 24.62 -28.93 -23.68
N PRO A 3 23.73 -29.55 -22.89
CA PRO A 3 22.30 -29.52 -23.18
C PRO A 3 21.75 -28.10 -22.95
N ASN A 4 21.03 -27.59 -23.95
CA ASN A 4 20.29 -26.33 -23.86
C ASN A 4 19.20 -26.48 -22.80
N GLY A 5 19.40 -25.87 -21.64
CA GLY A 5 18.36 -25.71 -20.63
C GLY A 5 17.26 -24.81 -21.17
N ASP A 6 16.03 -25.31 -21.17
CA ASP A 6 14.83 -24.53 -21.39
C ASP A 6 14.72 -23.47 -20.28
N ASN A 7 14.99 -22.22 -20.63
CA ASN A 7 14.96 -21.05 -19.72
C ASN A 7 13.56 -20.41 -19.64
N THR A 8 12.48 -21.15 -19.91
CA THR A 8 11.14 -20.60 -19.71
C THR A 8 10.79 -20.58 -18.22
N VAL A 9 10.85 -19.39 -17.61
CA VAL A 9 10.27 -19.18 -16.28
C VAL A 9 8.78 -19.45 -16.40
N ALA A 10 8.29 -20.49 -15.72
CA ALA A 10 6.87 -20.82 -15.71
C ALA A 10 6.07 -19.59 -15.27
N ASN A 11 5.11 -19.15 -16.09
CA ASN A 11 4.19 -18.09 -15.71
C ASN A 11 3.20 -18.64 -14.68
N VAL A 12 3.59 -18.62 -13.41
CA VAL A 12 2.79 -19.05 -12.26
C VAL A 12 1.55 -18.17 -12.02
N HIS A 13 1.42 -17.06 -12.76
CA HIS A 13 0.25 -16.18 -12.70
C HIS A 13 -0.79 -16.48 -13.80
N SER A 14 -0.53 -17.46 -14.68
CA SER A 14 -1.53 -17.86 -15.68
C SER A 14 -2.72 -18.57 -15.00
N GLY A 15 -3.89 -17.92 -15.04
CA GLY A 15 -5.14 -18.48 -14.49
C GLY A 15 -5.51 -18.02 -13.08
N ILE A 16 -4.77 -17.10 -12.47
CA ILE A 16 -5.21 -16.43 -11.24
C ILE A 16 -6.22 -15.35 -11.64
N ASP A 17 -7.45 -15.48 -11.14
CA ASP A 17 -8.45 -14.42 -11.24
C ASP A 17 -8.01 -13.25 -10.35
N SER A 18 -7.45 -12.21 -10.97
CA SER A 18 -7.00 -10.99 -10.27
C SER A 18 -8.15 -10.17 -9.67
N THR A 19 -9.41 -10.55 -9.89
CA THR A 19 -10.55 -9.92 -9.22
C THR A 19 -10.74 -10.45 -7.79
N ASN A 20 -10.18 -11.63 -7.47
CA ASN A 20 -10.27 -12.22 -6.15
C ASN A 20 -9.01 -11.91 -5.34
N LYS A 21 -9.17 -11.22 -4.20
CA LYS A 21 -8.04 -10.74 -3.38
C LYS A 21 -7.40 -11.82 -2.49
N THR A 22 -7.62 -13.11 -2.77
CA THR A 22 -7.19 -14.18 -1.88
C THR A 22 -6.41 -15.28 -2.58
N LEU A 23 -5.40 -15.81 -1.87
CA LEU A 23 -4.66 -17.02 -2.25
C LEU A 23 -5.20 -18.28 -1.55
N LEU A 24 -6.27 -18.14 -0.78
CA LEU A 24 -6.87 -19.24 -0.03
C LEU A 24 -7.70 -20.15 -0.95
N LYS A 25 -7.86 -21.40 -0.52
CA LYS A 25 -8.57 -22.43 -1.30
C LYS A 25 -10.06 -22.16 -1.57
N SER A 26 -10.67 -21.18 -0.89
CA SER A 26 -12.10 -20.87 -1.01
C SER A 26 -12.43 -19.49 -0.48
N ASP A 27 -13.34 -18.78 -1.15
CA ASP A 27 -13.84 -17.47 -0.74
C ASP A 27 -14.49 -17.49 0.64
N ALA A 28 -15.25 -18.55 0.96
CA ALA A 28 -15.89 -18.69 2.27
C ALA A 28 -14.87 -18.66 3.43
N LEU A 29 -13.68 -19.23 3.23
CA LEU A 29 -12.61 -19.19 4.24
C LEU A 29 -12.01 -17.78 4.36
N TYR A 30 -11.85 -17.09 3.22
CA TYR A 30 -11.36 -15.72 3.21
C TYR A 30 -12.37 -14.78 3.89
N THR A 31 -13.66 -14.86 3.55
CA THR A 31 -14.74 -14.14 4.22
C THR A 31 -14.77 -14.42 5.72
N TYR A 32 -14.62 -15.68 6.14
CA TYR A 32 -14.54 -16.03 7.55
C TYR A 32 -13.41 -15.30 8.28
N ILE A 33 -12.20 -15.26 7.69
CA ILE A 33 -11.07 -14.51 8.26
C ILE A 33 -11.40 -13.02 8.35
N LEU A 34 -11.92 -12.45 7.26
CA LEU A 34 -12.24 -11.03 7.22
C LEU A 34 -13.26 -10.65 8.30
N ASP A 35 -14.37 -11.38 8.39
CA ASP A 35 -15.48 -11.07 9.29
C ASP A 35 -15.14 -11.31 10.77
N THR A 36 -14.27 -12.28 11.06
CA THR A 36 -13.97 -12.67 12.45
C THR A 36 -12.72 -12.01 13.03
N THR A 37 -11.70 -11.75 12.19
CA THR A 37 -10.40 -11.24 12.69
C THR A 37 -10.02 -9.87 12.15
N VAL A 38 -10.47 -9.51 10.95
CA VAL A 38 -10.01 -8.29 10.24
C VAL A 38 -10.97 -7.12 10.44
N PHE A 39 -12.18 -7.18 9.87
CA PHE A 39 -13.14 -6.08 9.90
C PHE A 39 -13.53 -5.61 11.30
N PRO A 40 -13.68 -6.48 12.33
CA PRO A 40 -13.94 -6.01 13.70
C PRO A 40 -12.82 -5.15 14.31
N ARG A 41 -11.62 -5.17 13.72
CA ARG A 41 -10.43 -4.43 14.18
C ARG A 41 -9.99 -3.36 13.17
N GLU A 42 -10.68 -3.22 12.05
CA GLU A 42 -10.34 -2.23 11.02
C GLU A 42 -10.66 -0.83 11.55
N HIS A 43 -9.70 0.10 11.39
CA HIS A 43 -9.91 1.48 11.79
C HIS A 43 -10.94 2.17 10.87
N GLU A 44 -11.76 3.07 11.40
CA GLU A 44 -12.85 3.69 10.63
C GLU A 44 -12.38 4.39 9.35
N CYS A 45 -11.30 5.19 9.44
CA CYS A 45 -10.74 5.83 8.23
C CYS A 45 -10.19 4.85 7.20
N MET A 46 -9.73 3.65 7.60
CA MET A 46 -9.35 2.59 6.66
C MET A 46 -10.58 2.02 5.97
N ARG A 47 -11.63 1.67 6.73
CA ARG A 47 -12.90 1.20 6.18
C ARG A 47 -13.46 2.21 5.16
N ASP A 48 -13.45 3.49 5.50
CA ASP A 48 -13.98 4.53 4.62
C ASP A 48 -13.14 4.65 3.34
N LEU A 49 -11.79 4.59 3.45
CA LEU A 49 -10.91 4.56 2.28
C LEU A 49 -11.17 3.36 1.37
N ARG A 50 -11.37 2.18 1.97
CA ARG A 50 -11.69 0.94 1.25
C ARG A 50 -12.98 1.07 0.47
N LEU A 51 -14.05 1.55 1.11
CA LEU A 51 -15.34 1.74 0.45
C LEU A 51 -15.32 2.79 -0.66
N ILE A 52 -14.44 3.80 -0.57
CA ILE A 52 -14.22 4.76 -1.66
C ILE A 52 -13.46 4.10 -2.81
N THR A 53 -12.37 3.40 -2.49
CA THR A 53 -11.49 2.78 -3.49
C THR A 53 -12.15 1.61 -4.20
N ASP A 54 -13.04 0.86 -3.55
CA ASP A 54 -13.83 -0.22 -4.15
C ASP A 54 -14.72 0.29 -5.32
N LYS A 55 -15.02 1.59 -5.37
CA LYS A 55 -15.76 2.24 -6.46
C LYS A 55 -14.86 2.82 -7.55
N HIS A 56 -13.54 2.81 -7.36
CA HIS A 56 -12.58 3.32 -8.32
C HIS A 56 -12.44 2.36 -9.51
N PRO A 57 -12.28 2.82 -10.76
CA PRO A 57 -12.08 1.95 -11.93
C PRO A 57 -10.91 0.97 -11.79
N TRP A 58 -9.92 1.32 -10.96
CA TRP A 58 -8.76 0.49 -10.64
C TRP A 58 -8.77 -0.03 -9.19
N GLY A 59 -9.94 -0.17 -8.55
CA GLY A 59 -10.05 -0.61 -7.15
C GLY A 59 -9.43 -1.99 -6.85
N TYR A 60 -9.22 -2.81 -7.87
CA TYR A 60 -8.50 -4.08 -7.77
C TYR A 60 -7.00 -3.91 -7.40
N MET A 61 -6.42 -2.72 -7.62
CA MET A 61 -5.04 -2.41 -7.22
C MET A 61 -4.86 -2.22 -5.71
N GLN A 62 -5.95 -2.03 -4.96
CA GLN A 62 -5.88 -1.81 -3.53
C GLN A 62 -5.49 -3.10 -2.79
N SER A 63 -4.50 -3.00 -1.89
CA SER A 63 -4.18 -4.02 -0.89
C SER A 63 -5.43 -4.55 -0.18
N SER A 64 -5.39 -5.82 0.19
CA SER A 64 -6.48 -6.46 0.92
C SER A 64 -6.48 -6.04 2.40
N SER A 65 -7.63 -6.16 3.07
CA SER A 65 -7.76 -5.76 4.48
C SER A 65 -6.93 -6.62 5.43
N ASP A 66 -6.78 -7.92 5.14
CA ASP A 66 -5.92 -8.84 5.88
C ASP A 66 -4.42 -8.54 5.67
N GLU A 67 -4.01 -8.18 4.45
CA GLU A 67 -2.65 -7.71 4.17
C GLU A 67 -2.33 -6.42 4.95
N ALA A 68 -3.25 -5.46 4.94
CA ALA A 68 -3.07 -4.20 5.68
C ALA A 68 -3.01 -4.43 7.21
N GLN A 69 -3.80 -5.38 7.73
CA GLN A 69 -3.72 -5.79 9.14
C GLN A 69 -2.36 -6.43 9.47
N LEU A 70 -1.86 -7.33 8.60
CA LEU A 70 -0.55 -7.94 8.75
C LEU A 70 0.56 -6.89 8.71
N LEU A 71 0.51 -5.96 7.76
CA LEU A 71 1.48 -4.87 7.63
C LEU A 71 1.53 -4.02 8.90
N GLY A 72 0.37 -3.60 9.43
CA GLY A 72 0.30 -2.85 10.67
C GLY A 72 0.89 -3.61 11.87
N MET A 73 0.70 -4.94 11.93
CA MET A 73 1.34 -5.78 12.96
C MET A 73 2.87 -5.83 12.78
N LEU A 74 3.36 -6.00 11.56
CA LEU A 74 4.80 -6.04 11.25
C LEU A 74 5.49 -4.73 11.61
N ILE A 75 4.89 -3.58 11.26
CA ILE A 75 5.41 -2.24 11.60
C ILE A 75 5.58 -2.08 13.12
N LYS A 76 4.55 -2.49 13.89
CA LYS A 76 4.59 -2.44 15.36
C LYS A 76 5.65 -3.36 15.94
N MET A 77 5.73 -4.61 15.46
CA MET A 77 6.72 -5.58 15.93
C MET A 77 8.16 -5.16 15.60
N ALA A 78 8.37 -4.53 14.44
CA ALA A 78 9.67 -4.01 14.04
C ALA A 78 10.09 -2.77 14.83
N GLY A 79 9.17 -2.12 15.56
CA GLY A 79 9.43 -0.84 16.21
C GLY A 79 9.79 0.27 15.22
N ALA A 80 9.21 0.21 14.01
CA ALA A 80 9.56 1.14 12.95
C ALA A 80 9.15 2.58 13.29
N LYS A 81 9.98 3.54 12.88
CA LYS A 81 9.71 4.98 12.99
C LYS A 81 9.79 5.73 11.67
N LYS A 82 10.49 5.16 10.69
CA LYS A 82 10.69 5.74 9.37
C LYS A 82 10.44 4.65 8.34
N THR A 83 9.48 4.85 7.46
CA THR A 83 9.14 3.91 6.41
C THR A 83 9.13 4.60 5.05
N ILE A 84 9.26 3.80 4.00
CA ILE A 84 9.11 4.24 2.62
C ILE A 84 8.09 3.33 1.95
N GLU A 85 7.17 3.92 1.18
CA GLU A 85 6.19 3.20 0.37
C GLU A 85 6.32 3.65 -1.07
N VAL A 86 6.44 2.68 -1.98
CA VAL A 86 6.60 2.89 -3.42
C VAL A 86 5.41 2.22 -4.10
N GLY A 87 4.58 3.02 -4.76
CA GLY A 87 3.24 2.59 -5.19
C GLY A 87 2.26 2.75 -4.03
N VAL A 88 1.56 3.90 -4.02
CA VAL A 88 0.61 4.33 -3.00
C VAL A 88 -0.82 4.11 -3.49
N PHE A 89 -1.09 4.38 -4.78
CA PHE A 89 -2.44 4.42 -5.35
C PHE A 89 -3.37 5.29 -4.48
N THR A 90 -4.48 4.76 -3.99
CA THR A 90 -5.40 5.48 -3.09
C THR A 90 -4.94 5.48 -1.63
N GLY A 91 -3.89 4.74 -1.27
CA GLY A 91 -3.20 4.84 0.02
C GLY A 91 -3.68 3.92 1.13
N TYR A 92 -4.33 2.79 0.84
CA TYR A 92 -4.82 1.87 1.89
C TYR A 92 -3.68 1.24 2.73
N SER A 93 -2.60 0.78 2.08
CA SER A 93 -1.35 0.33 2.72
C SER A 93 -0.63 1.47 3.44
N LEU A 94 -0.54 2.64 2.81
CA LEU A 94 0.06 3.85 3.39
C LEU A 94 -0.62 4.25 4.70
N LEU A 95 -1.96 4.21 4.72
CA LEU A 95 -2.76 4.51 5.90
C LEU A 95 -2.54 3.47 7.01
N ALA A 96 -2.52 2.18 6.66
CA ALA A 96 -2.22 1.11 7.60
C ALA A 96 -0.84 1.28 8.26
N THR A 97 0.16 1.64 7.45
CA THR A 97 1.53 1.93 7.91
C THR A 97 1.54 3.12 8.86
N ALA A 98 0.94 4.25 8.48
CA ALA A 98 0.94 5.45 9.31
C ALA A 98 0.21 5.28 10.64
N LEU A 99 -0.92 4.56 10.66
CA LEU A 99 -1.64 4.25 11.90
C LEU A 99 -0.87 3.29 12.83
N ALA A 100 0.11 2.56 12.31
CA ALA A 100 0.93 1.63 13.07
C ALA A 100 2.22 2.25 13.62
N LEU A 101 2.67 3.38 13.05
CA LEU A 101 3.82 4.12 13.53
C LEU A 101 3.53 4.86 14.86
N PRO A 102 4.56 5.16 15.66
CA PRO A 102 4.41 6.08 16.80
C PRO A 102 4.10 7.51 16.33
N GLU A 103 3.70 8.38 17.26
CA GLU A 103 3.36 9.79 16.99
C GLU A 103 4.50 10.58 16.33
N ASP A 104 5.77 10.21 16.58
CA ASP A 104 6.95 10.82 15.93
C ASP A 104 7.36 10.12 14.63
N GLY A 105 6.55 9.19 14.14
CA GLY A 105 6.78 8.41 12.94
C GLY A 105 6.64 9.23 11.66
N LYS A 106 7.36 8.79 10.61
CA LYS A 106 7.30 9.41 9.28
C LYS A 106 7.21 8.35 8.19
N VAL A 107 6.35 8.59 7.22
CA VAL A 107 6.28 7.81 5.98
C VAL A 107 6.70 8.68 4.80
N VAL A 108 7.65 8.22 4.01
CA VAL A 108 7.94 8.76 2.67
C VAL A 108 7.13 7.95 1.67
N ALA A 109 6.18 8.58 0.99
CA ALA A 109 5.32 7.94 0.02
C ALA A 109 5.66 8.43 -1.39
N ILE A 110 5.86 7.49 -2.32
CA ILE A 110 6.27 7.75 -3.71
C ILE A 110 5.23 7.15 -4.64
N ASP A 111 4.61 8.00 -5.44
CA ASP A 111 3.70 7.58 -6.52
C ASP A 111 3.74 8.54 -7.70
N THR A 112 3.56 8.00 -8.90
CA THR A 112 3.47 8.75 -10.14
C THR A 112 2.09 9.35 -10.38
N ASP A 113 1.05 8.86 -9.70
CA ASP A 113 -0.33 9.37 -9.83
C ASP A 113 -0.70 10.23 -8.61
N ARG A 114 -0.86 11.53 -8.85
CA ARG A 114 -1.25 12.48 -7.81
C ARG A 114 -2.74 12.43 -7.48
N GLU A 115 -3.59 12.12 -8.46
CA GLU A 115 -5.05 12.19 -8.29
C GLU A 115 -5.53 11.12 -7.32
N CYS A 116 -4.99 9.90 -7.43
CA CYS A 116 -5.29 8.83 -6.49
C CYS A 116 -4.92 9.18 -5.04
N TYR A 117 -3.83 9.94 -4.83
CA TYR A 117 -3.44 10.37 -3.48
C TYR A 117 -4.38 11.40 -2.86
N GLU A 118 -5.06 12.24 -3.64
CA GLU A 118 -6.01 13.19 -3.07
C GLU A 118 -7.23 12.47 -2.44
N ILE A 119 -7.45 11.19 -2.75
CA ILE A 119 -8.50 10.36 -2.13
C ILE A 119 -8.18 10.09 -0.65
N ILE A 120 -6.94 9.70 -0.28
CA ILE A 120 -6.59 9.46 1.13
C ILE A 120 -6.67 10.75 1.97
N ARG A 121 -6.39 11.92 1.37
CA ARG A 121 -6.56 13.21 2.06
C ARG A 121 -8.01 13.51 2.47
N GLN A 122 -9.00 12.91 1.81
CA GLN A 122 -10.42 13.06 2.18
C GLN A 122 -10.77 12.33 3.48
N VAL A 123 -10.07 11.22 3.77
CA VAL A 123 -10.35 10.35 4.92
C VAL A 123 -9.35 10.51 6.06
N ASN A 124 -8.17 11.07 5.80
CA ASN A 124 -7.17 11.35 6.81
C ASN A 124 -6.34 12.61 6.47
N GLN A 125 -6.36 13.59 7.38
CA GLN A 125 -5.58 14.83 7.27
C GLN A 125 -4.30 14.82 8.11
N SER A 126 -3.85 13.64 8.57
CA SER A 126 -2.69 13.52 9.44
C SER A 126 -1.44 14.15 8.79
N PRO A 127 -0.67 14.96 9.54
CA PRO A 127 0.53 15.63 9.02
C PRO A 127 1.74 14.71 8.86
N TYR A 128 1.63 13.40 9.15
CA TYR A 128 2.78 12.48 9.17
C TYR A 128 3.17 11.90 7.80
N PHE A 129 2.48 12.31 6.73
CA PHE A 129 2.77 11.87 5.37
C PHE A 129 3.67 12.89 4.66
N VAL A 130 4.88 12.49 4.31
CA VAL A 130 5.67 13.22 3.31
C VAL A 130 5.42 12.54 1.98
N LEU A 131 4.63 13.18 1.13
CA LEU A 131 4.44 12.68 -0.23
C LEU A 131 5.45 13.29 -1.19
N ILE A 132 5.95 12.42 -2.06
CA ILE A 132 6.78 12.78 -3.20
C ILE A 132 6.04 12.28 -4.43
N HIS A 133 5.57 13.23 -5.22
CA HIS A 133 5.01 12.92 -6.53
C HIS A 133 6.16 12.73 -7.52
N GLY A 134 6.21 11.57 -8.17
CA GLY A 134 7.26 11.21 -9.11
C GLY A 134 7.59 9.73 -9.06
N SER A 135 8.41 9.29 -10.00
CA SER A 135 8.93 7.93 -10.00
C SER A 135 10.03 7.76 -8.95
N ILE A 136 10.33 6.50 -8.59
CA ILE A 136 11.50 6.21 -7.75
C ILE A 136 12.82 6.67 -8.39
N SER A 137 12.88 6.71 -9.73
CA SER A 137 14.06 7.24 -10.44
C SER A 137 14.21 8.74 -10.22
N ASP A 138 13.12 9.50 -10.29
CA ASP A 138 13.11 10.95 -10.02
C ASP A 138 13.53 11.22 -8.57
N PHE A 139 13.02 10.40 -7.66
CA PHE A 139 13.40 10.42 -6.25
C PHE A 139 14.90 10.19 -6.05
N MET A 140 15.47 9.14 -6.64
CA MET A 140 16.90 8.80 -6.50
C MET A 140 17.81 9.83 -7.18
N ALA A 141 17.34 10.53 -8.21
CA ALA A 141 18.06 11.62 -8.87
C ALA A 141 18.08 12.92 -8.05
N SER A 142 17.13 13.09 -7.12
CA SER A 142 17.05 14.28 -6.28
C SER A 142 18.17 14.28 -5.22
N SER A 143 19.04 15.29 -5.27
CA SER A 143 20.28 15.29 -4.50
C SER A 143 20.11 15.76 -3.05
N HIS A 144 18.97 16.35 -2.67
CA HIS A 144 18.78 17.04 -1.39
C HIS A 144 17.42 16.70 -0.76
N PHE A 145 17.48 16.04 0.40
CA PHE A 145 16.36 15.92 1.32
C PHE A 145 16.50 17.00 2.41
N SER A 146 15.59 17.98 2.46
CA SER A 146 15.49 18.83 3.66
C SER A 146 14.56 18.17 4.68
N GLU A 147 14.88 18.28 5.97
CA GLU A 147 14.09 17.71 7.08
C GLU A 147 12.65 18.26 7.18
N SER A 148 12.32 19.27 6.37
CA SER A 148 11.09 20.06 6.38
C SER A 148 9.94 19.54 5.51
N GLY A 149 10.03 18.32 4.96
CA GLY A 149 8.83 17.53 4.65
C GLY A 149 7.90 18.06 3.56
N LEU A 150 8.43 18.64 2.47
CA LEU A 150 7.70 18.77 1.20
C LEU A 150 8.70 18.89 0.05
N ILE A 151 8.90 17.82 -0.72
CA ILE A 151 9.57 17.88 -2.02
C ILE A 151 8.49 17.72 -3.08
N ILE A 152 8.06 18.85 -3.64
CA ILE A 152 7.36 18.85 -4.93
C ILE A 152 8.47 18.72 -5.98
N ALA A 153 8.75 17.51 -6.44
CA ALA A 153 9.53 17.34 -7.66
C ALA A 153 8.65 17.80 -8.83
N SER A 154 8.77 19.08 -9.20
CA SER A 154 8.24 19.57 -10.47
C SER A 154 9.23 19.21 -11.57
N SER A 155 8.82 18.38 -12.52
CA SER A 155 9.33 18.45 -13.89
C SER A 155 8.43 19.36 -14.71
#